data_AF-A0A831Y0Z2-F1
#
_entry.id   AF-A0A831Y0Z2-F1
#
_cell.length_a   1.000
_cell.length_b   1.000
_cell.length_c   1.000
_cell.angle_alpha   90.00
_cell.angle_beta   90.00
_cell.angle_gamma   90.00
#
_symmetry.space_group_name_H-M   'P 1'
#
loop_
_entity.id
_entity.type
_entity.pdbx_description
1 polymer ?
#
loop_
_entity_poly.entity_id
_entity_poly.type
_entity_poly.pdbx_seq_one_letter_code
_entity_poly.pdbx_strand_id
1 'polypeptide(L)'
;MEQQKKMEESFLRAHREFVSNLTRSLELLEKDISEVVDMEQTCTDEWCQATESVLDELAKLIYSISEPRWLGKEDSDKIKKLRNRIHDLYAQYKKASAA
;
A
#
# COMPACT_ATOMS: atom_id res chain seq x y z
N MET A 1 0.62 -23.62 -25.83
CA MET A 1 1.73 -23.04 -25.03
C MET A 1 1.98 -21.55 -25.34
N GLU A 2 2.01 -21.12 -26.61
CA GLU A 2 2.28 -19.70 -26.94
C GLU A 2 1.24 -18.70 -26.38
N GLN A 3 -0.05 -19.03 -26.48
CA GLN A 3 -1.12 -18.16 -25.95
C GLN A 3 -1.06 -18.04 -24.41
N GLN A 4 -0.64 -19.12 -23.73
CA GLN A 4 -0.46 -19.11 -22.29
C GLN A 4 0.67 -18.15 -21.87
N LYS A 5 1.82 -18.18 -22.56
CA LYS A 5 2.92 -17.25 -22.29
C LYS A 5 2.50 -15.79 -22.46
N LYS A 6 1.79 -15.48 -23.56
CA LYS A 6 1.26 -14.12 -23.80
C LYS A 6 0.30 -13.66 -22.71
N MET A 7 -0.56 -14.57 -22.23
CA MET A 7 -1.45 -14.30 -21.10
C MET A 7 -0.67 -14.02 -19.81
N GLU A 8 0.30 -14.88 -19.47
CA GLU A 8 1.17 -14.72 -18.28
C GLU A 8 1.93 -13.40 -18.32
N GLU A 9 2.54 -13.04 -19.46
CA GLU A 9 3.26 -11.77 -19.63
C GLU A 9 2.34 -10.56 -19.49
N SER A 10 1.14 -10.61 -20.07
CA SER A 10 0.15 -9.53 -19.95
C SER A 10 -0.29 -9.33 -18.50
N PHE A 11 -0.58 -10.43 -17.81
CA PHE A 11 -0.92 -10.41 -16.40
C PHE A 11 0.23 -9.83 -15.56
N LEU A 12 1.47 -10.29 -15.76
CA LEU A 12 2.63 -9.83 -14.99
C LEU A 12 2.86 -8.33 -15.16
N ARG A 13 2.67 -7.78 -16.37
CA ARG A 13 2.78 -6.33 -16.59
C ARG A 13 1.75 -5.55 -15.77
N ALA A 14 0.46 -5.90 -15.91
CA ALA A 14 -0.62 -5.22 -15.21
C ALA A 14 -0.49 -5.36 -13.68
N HIS A 15 -0.09 -6.55 -13.21
CA HIS A 15 0.13 -6.82 -11.81
C HIS A 15 1.28 -5.97 -11.22
N ARG A 16 2.41 -5.87 -11.94
CA ARG A 16 3.54 -5.02 -11.53
C ARG A 16 3.17 -3.54 -11.50
N GLU A 17 2.43 -3.08 -12.50
CA GLU A 17 1.92 -1.70 -12.54
C GLU A 17 1.00 -1.42 -11.35
N PHE A 18 0.08 -2.33 -11.04
CA PHE A 18 -0.79 -2.23 -9.87
C PHE A 18 -0.01 -2.13 -8.55
N VAL A 19 0.98 -3.00 -8.35
CA VAL A 19 1.87 -2.98 -7.17
C VAL A 19 2.67 -1.67 -7.09
N SER A 20 3.15 -1.16 -8.23
CA SER A 20 3.85 0.13 -8.30
C SER A 20 2.95 1.30 -7.92
N ASN A 21 1.70 1.29 -8.40
CA ASN A 21 0.73 2.33 -8.09
C ASN A 21 0.36 2.33 -6.61
N LEU A 22 0.13 1.15 -6.01
CA LEU A 22 -0.09 1.03 -4.56
C LEU A 22 1.11 1.54 -3.76
N THR A 23 2.33 1.26 -4.21
CA THR A 23 3.55 1.78 -3.57
C THR A 23 3.55 3.30 -3.54
N ARG A 24 3.21 3.93 -4.67
CA ARG A 24 3.12 5.39 -4.77
C ARG A 24 1.97 5.96 -3.93
N SER A 25 0.83 5.28 -3.86
CA SER A 25 -0.28 5.69 -2.98
C SER A 25 0.13 5.69 -1.51
N LEU A 26 0.86 4.67 -1.06
CA LEU A 26 1.40 4.64 0.31
C LEU A 26 2.43 5.75 0.54
N GLU A 27 3.27 6.08 -0.45
CA GLU A 27 4.24 7.18 -0.35
C GLU A 27 3.57 8.55 -0.16
N LEU A 28 2.46 8.79 -0.86
CA LEU A 28 1.71 10.03 -0.69
C LEU A 28 1.07 10.10 0.70
N LEU A 29 0.43 9.01 1.12
CA LEU A 29 -0.21 8.94 2.44
C LEU A 29 0.80 9.06 3.59
N GLU A 30 1.98 8.45 3.43
CA GLU A 30 3.07 8.56 4.39
C GLU A 30 3.53 10.01 4.57
N LYS A 31 3.63 10.74 3.47
CA LYS A 31 3.99 12.16 3.51
C LYS A 31 2.95 12.96 4.29
N ASP A 32 1.67 12.77 4.00
CA ASP A 32 0.59 13.49 4.68
C ASP A 32 0.55 13.18 6.19
N ILE A 33 0.73 11.90 6.58
CA ILE A 33 0.81 11.49 7.98
C ILE A 33 2.04 12.09 8.66
N SER A 34 3.20 12.08 7.99
CA SER A 34 4.45 12.61 8.54
C SER A 34 4.36 14.11 8.78
N GLU A 35 3.73 14.88 7.89
CA GLU A 35 3.54 16.32 8.07
C GLU A 35 2.74 16.64 9.35
N VAL A 36 1.69 15.88 9.65
CA VAL A 36 0.90 16.05 10.88
C VAL A 36 1.73 15.71 12.13
N VAL A 37 2.47 14.59 12.08
CA VAL A 37 3.33 14.15 13.19
C VAL A 37 4.47 15.13 13.45
N ASP A 38 5.16 15.58 12.41
CA ASP A 38 6.33 16.47 12.50
C ASP A 38 5.94 17.88 12.97
N MET A 39 4.72 18.32 12.68
CA MET A 39 4.20 19.59 13.19
C MET A 39 3.71 19.51 14.64
N GLU A 40 3.82 18.34 15.29
CA GLU A 40 3.28 18.05 16.63
C GLU A 40 1.79 18.44 16.75
N GLN A 41 1.05 18.36 15.63
CA GLN A 41 -0.37 18.68 15.59
C GLN A 41 -1.18 17.42 15.82
N THR A 42 -2.18 17.51 16.69
CA THR A 42 -3.27 16.54 16.71
C THR A 42 -4.06 16.66 15.41
N CYS A 43 -4.36 15.53 14.75
CA CYS A 43 -5.23 15.57 13.58
C CYS A 43 -6.64 16.05 13.95
N THR A 44 -7.33 16.72 13.03
CA THR A 44 -8.76 17.01 13.21
C THR A 44 -9.57 15.73 13.09
N ASP A 45 -10.68 15.60 13.80
CA ASP A 45 -11.54 14.40 13.77
C ASP A 45 -11.86 13.93 12.34
N GLU A 46 -12.18 14.88 11.46
CA GLU A 46 -12.48 14.62 10.05
C GLU A 46 -11.26 14.05 9.31
N TRP A 47 -10.07 14.64 9.51
CA TRP A 47 -8.84 14.15 8.89
C TRP A 47 -8.45 12.79 9.44
N CYS A 48 -8.56 12.58 10.76
CA CYS A 48 -8.25 11.30 11.38
C CYS A 48 -9.14 10.18 10.81
N GLN A 49 -10.45 10.42 10.71
CA GLN A 49 -11.42 9.46 10.19
C GLN A 49 -11.21 9.17 8.70
N ALA A 50 -10.98 10.22 7.90
CA ALA A 50 -10.73 10.06 6.46
C ALA A 50 -9.44 9.26 6.21
N THR A 51 -8.38 9.57 6.95
CA THR A 51 -7.08 8.90 6.85
C THR A 51 -7.18 7.42 7.26
N GLU A 52 -7.90 7.12 8.35
CA GLU A 52 -8.15 5.74 8.77
C GLU A 52 -8.90 4.95 7.69
N SER A 53 -9.95 5.54 7.11
CA SER A 53 -10.70 4.90 6.02
C SER A 53 -9.82 4.58 4.81
N VAL A 54 -8.93 5.50 4.43
CA VAL A 54 -8.01 5.29 3.31
C VAL A 54 -6.99 4.19 3.65
N LEU A 55 -6.43 4.18 4.87
CA LEU A 55 -5.53 3.12 5.33
C LEU A 55 -6.22 1.75 5.26
N ASP A 56 -7.47 1.65 5.71
CA ASP A 56 -8.29 0.44 5.67
C ASP A 56 -8.53 -0.06 4.24
N GLU A 57 -8.85 0.84 3.33
CA GLU A 57 -9.05 0.49 1.91
C GLU A 57 -7.76 0.01 1.25
N LEU A 58 -6.65 0.73 1.45
CA LEU A 58 -5.36 0.34 0.90
C LEU A 58 -4.87 -0.98 1.50
N ALA A 59 -5.08 -1.21 2.79
CA ALA A 59 -4.78 -2.48 3.43
C ALA A 59 -5.57 -3.63 2.78
N LYS A 60 -6.89 -3.47 2.58
CA LYS A 60 -7.72 -4.49 1.90
C LYS A 60 -7.18 -4.80 0.51
N LEU A 61 -6.85 -3.78 -0.27
CA LEU A 61 -6.27 -3.95 -1.61
C LEU A 61 -4.94 -4.72 -1.55
N ILE A 62 -4.02 -4.32 -0.68
CA ILE A 62 -2.69 -4.94 -0.53
C ILE A 62 -2.79 -6.40 -0.08
N TYR A 63 -3.65 -6.71 0.89
CA TYR A 63 -3.83 -8.07 1.40
C TYR A 63 -4.60 -8.97 0.42
N SER A 64 -5.37 -8.41 -0.52
CA SER A 64 -6.03 -9.16 -1.60
C SER A 64 -5.13 -9.51 -2.79
N ILE A 65 -3.90 -8.98 -2.84
CA ILE A 65 -2.99 -9.25 -3.96
C ILE A 65 -2.68 -10.73 -4.06
N SER A 66 -3.00 -11.31 -5.22
CA SER A 66 -2.76 -12.71 -5.52
C SER A 66 -1.35 -12.94 -6.06
N GLU A 67 -0.65 -13.94 -5.54
CA GLU A 67 0.71 -14.31 -5.95
C GLU A 67 0.69 -15.62 -6.77
N PRO A 68 0.51 -15.58 -8.11
CA PRO A 68 0.48 -16.79 -8.93
C PRO A 68 1.84 -17.48 -9.01
N ARG A 69 1.87 -18.77 -9.37
CA ARG A 69 3.10 -19.58 -9.37
C ARG A 69 4.21 -19.08 -10.32
N TRP A 70 3.83 -18.35 -11.37
CA TRP A 70 4.76 -17.73 -12.33
C TRP A 70 5.16 -16.30 -11.94
N LEU A 71 4.74 -15.82 -10.76
CA LEU A 71 5.23 -14.57 -10.21
C LEU A 71 6.68 -14.74 -9.75
N GLY A 72 7.54 -13.80 -10.13
CA GLY A 72 8.95 -13.84 -9.73
C GLY A 72 9.12 -13.51 -8.25
N LYS A 73 10.19 -14.02 -7.64
CA LYS A 73 10.53 -13.72 -6.24
C LYS A 73 10.62 -12.22 -5.96
N GLU A 74 11.18 -11.45 -6.89
CA GLU A 74 11.29 -9.98 -6.75
C GLU A 74 9.91 -9.31 -6.61
N ASP A 75 8.91 -9.78 -7.37
CA ASP A 75 7.56 -9.23 -7.31
C ASP A 75 6.88 -9.60 -5.97
N SER A 76 7.06 -10.84 -5.51
CA SER A 76 6.62 -11.26 -4.16
C SER A 76 7.28 -10.45 -3.04
N ASP A 77 8.58 -10.15 -3.16
CA ASP A 77 9.30 -9.32 -2.19
C ASP A 77 8.76 -7.88 -2.17
N LYS A 78 8.35 -7.32 -3.32
CA LYS A 78 7.67 -6.01 -3.39
C LYS A 78 6.32 -6.02 -2.67
N ILE A 79 5.51 -7.07 -2.86
CA ILE A 79 4.22 -7.20 -2.14
C ILE A 79 4.45 -7.33 -0.63
N LYS A 80 5.46 -8.11 -0.21
CA LYS A 80 5.83 -8.21 1.21
C LYS A 80 6.22 -6.85 1.79
N LYS A 81 6.98 -6.03 1.04
CA LYS A 81 7.31 -4.66 1.45
C LYS A 81 6.06 -3.78 1.57
N LEU A 82 5.09 -3.89 0.65
CA LEU A 82 3.80 -3.17 0.77
C LEU A 82 3.06 -3.55 2.05
N ARG A 83 2.95 -4.85 2.36
CA ARG A 83 2.28 -5.35 3.58
C ARG A 83 2.93 -4.80 4.85
N ASN A 84 4.26 -4.74 4.89
CA ASN A 84 4.98 -4.15 6.02
C ASN A 84 4.75 -2.63 6.09
N ARG A 85 4.84 -1.94 4.95
CA ARG A 85 4.73 -0.47 4.90
C ARG A 85 3.35 0.03 5.33
N ILE A 86 2.27 -0.63 4.92
CA ILE A 86 0.92 -0.26 5.39
C ILE A 86 0.79 -0.47 6.91
N HIS A 87 1.37 -1.54 7.46
CA HIS A 87 1.39 -1.77 8.91
C HIS A 87 2.16 -0.66 9.65
N ASP A 88 3.32 -0.26 9.13
CA ASP A 88 4.11 0.82 9.70
C ASP A 88 3.37 2.17 9.63
N LEU A 89 2.62 2.42 8.55
CA LEU A 89 1.77 3.61 8.42
C LEU A 89 0.64 3.65 9.44
N TYR A 90 -0.03 2.53 9.72
CA TYR A 90 -0.99 2.49 10.83
C TYR A 90 -0.35 2.84 12.17
N ALA A 91 0.88 2.36 12.43
CA ALA A 91 1.58 2.67 13.66
C ALA A 91 1.95 4.16 13.75
N GLN A 92 2.31 4.80 12.63
CA GLN A 92 2.56 6.24 12.57
C GLN A 92 1.27 7.05 12.77
N TYR A 93 0.21 6.70 12.03
CA TYR A 93 -1.11 7.31 12.15
C TYR A 93 -1.63 7.27 13.59
N LYS A 94 -1.52 6.12 14.27
CA LYS A 94 -1.95 5.97 15.67
C LYS A 94 -1.24 6.91 16.63
N LYS A 95 0.00 7.32 16.33
CA LYS A 95 0.71 8.32 17.14
C LYS A 95 0.13 9.71 16.90
N ALA A 96 -0.21 10.04 15.65
CA ALA A 96 -0.86 11.30 15.28
C ALA A 96 -2.29 11.43 15.84
N SER A 97 -3.02 10.32 15.94
CA SER A 97 -4.41 10.29 16.41
C SER A 97 -4.58 10.14 17.92
N ALA A 98 -3.51 9.82 18.66
CA ALA A 98 -3.53 9.62 20.10
C ALA A 98 -3.01 10.82 20.91
N ALA A 99 -2.61 11.90 20.23
CA ALA A 99 -2.21 13.17 20.83
C ALA A 99 -3.43 14.06 21.09
#